data_AF-A0A2N1MP85-F1
#
_entry.id   AF-A0A2N1MP85-F1
#
_cell.length_a   1.000
_cell.length_b   1.000
_cell.length_c   1.000
_cell.angle_alpha   90.00
_cell.angle_beta   90.00
_cell.angle_gamma   90.00
#
_symmetry.space_group_name_H-M   'P 1'
#
loop_
_entity.id
_entity.type
_entity.pdbx_description
1 polymer ?
#
loop_
_entity_poly.entity_id
_entity_poly.type
_entity_poly.pdbx_seq_one_letter_code
_entity_poly.pdbx_strand_id
1 'polypeptide(L)'
;IHQEGLDRLILCYSNGLERIKGIYWQEVLKIESRVTKGRRAVGVVRTKVKDYNNQKKLKHQYITDSSQSSQKNTDENLNEQHLSDAAKPQSKQKKHRTTDEETNILSVLKVYKDKLPDDAIASVCNQLSEVWTKKKVRDWWNYHKDK
;
A
#
# COMPACT_ATOMS: atom_id res chain seq x y z
N ILE A 1 -26.22 26.80 -6.55
CA ILE A 1 -25.25 26.67 -5.44
C ILE A 1 -25.56 25.38 -4.70
N HIS A 2 -24.57 24.53 -4.43
CA HIS A 2 -24.79 23.24 -3.77
C HIS A 2 -24.82 23.44 -2.26
N GLN A 3 -25.97 23.19 -1.62
CA GLN A 3 -26.17 23.45 -0.19
C GLN A 3 -25.13 22.71 0.67
N GLU A 4 -24.85 21.45 0.34
CA GLU A 4 -23.86 20.64 1.04
C GLU A 4 -22.44 21.25 0.98
N GLY A 5 -22.11 21.94 -0.11
CA GLY A 5 -20.81 22.60 -0.25
C GLY A 5 -20.66 23.79 0.70
N LEU A 6 -21.74 24.55 0.90
CA LEU A 6 -21.80 25.65 1.86
C LEU A 6 -21.73 25.13 3.30
N ASP A 7 -22.48 24.09 3.63
CA ASP A 7 -22.47 23.51 4.97
C ASP A 7 -21.07 22.97 5.33
N ARG A 8 -20.41 22.29 4.39
CA ARG A 8 -19.02 21.84 4.55
C ARG A 8 -18.08 23.01 4.78
N LEU A 9 -18.25 24.12 4.05
CA LEU A 9 -17.42 25.31 4.20
C LEU A 9 -17.59 25.96 5.57
N ILE A 10 -18.83 26.07 6.07
CA ILE A 10 -19.13 26.60 7.41
C ILE A 10 -18.48 25.70 8.48
N LEU A 11 -18.63 24.37 8.34
CA LEU A 11 -18.09 23.40 9.29
C LEU A 11 -16.55 23.32 9.29
N CYS A 12 -15.88 23.73 8.20
CA CYS A 12 -14.41 23.73 8.14
C CYS A 12 -13.78 24.57 9.26
N TYR A 13 -14.42 25.68 9.66
CA TYR A 13 -13.87 26.56 10.68
C TYR A 13 -13.89 25.92 12.08
N SER A 14 -15.03 25.37 12.51
CA SER A 14 -15.15 24.69 13.79
C SER A 14 -14.23 23.47 13.88
N ASN A 15 -14.22 22.64 12.85
CA ASN A 15 -13.34 21.48 12.76
C ASN A 15 -11.84 21.88 12.78
N GLY A 16 -11.50 22.99 12.12
CA GLY A 16 -10.16 23.54 12.09
C GLY A 16 -9.68 23.99 13.48
N LEU A 17 -10.55 24.67 14.23
CA LEU A 17 -10.26 25.13 15.58
C LEU A 17 -10.01 23.96 16.53
N GLU A 18 -10.87 22.93 16.50
CA GLU A 18 -10.68 21.72 17.32
C GLU A 18 -9.36 21.02 16.97
N ARG A 19 -9.04 20.93 15.68
CA ARG A 19 -7.79 20.32 15.23
C ARG A 19 -6.57 21.09 15.72
N ILE A 20 -6.59 22.43 15.68
CA ILE A 20 -5.46 23.26 16.15
C ILE A 20 -5.27 23.11 17.66
N LYS A 21 -6.36 23.12 18.44
CA LYS A 21 -6.30 22.88 19.89
C LYS A 21 -5.70 21.51 20.22
N GLY A 22 -6.14 20.46 19.53
CA GLY A 22 -5.58 19.11 19.69
C GLY A 22 -4.09 19.03 19.36
N ILE A 23 -3.64 19.70 18.28
CA ILE A 23 -2.22 19.76 17.91
C ILE A 23 -1.41 20.46 19.01
N TYR A 24 -1.91 21.57 19.55
CA TYR A 24 -1.22 22.30 20.61
C TYR A 24 -1.02 21.43 21.87
N TRP A 25 -2.05 20.69 22.29
CA TRP A 25 -1.96 19.79 23.44
C TRP A 25 -1.00 18.61 23.22
N GLN A 26 -0.97 18.05 22.01
CA GLN A 26 -0.12 16.91 21.68
C GLN A 26 1.34 17.30 21.43
N GLU A 27 1.59 18.35 20.65
CA GLU A 27 2.93 18.68 20.14
C GLU A 27 3.64 19.74 20.98
N VAL A 28 2.90 20.71 21.54
CA VAL A 28 3.50 21.79 22.35
C VAL A 28 3.49 21.41 23.83
N LEU A 29 2.31 21.14 24.40
CA LEU A 29 2.20 20.81 25.83
C LEU A 29 2.59 19.36 26.14
N LYS A 30 2.48 18.44 25.15
CA LYS A 30 2.79 17.01 25.28
C LYS A 30 2.00 16.31 26.41
N ILE A 31 0.78 16.79 26.68
CA ILE A 31 -0.12 16.20 27.68
C ILE A 31 -0.79 14.95 27.09
N GLU A 32 -1.20 15.03 25.82
CA GLU A 32 -1.80 13.92 25.10
C GLU A 32 -0.80 13.26 24.15
N SER A 33 -1.00 11.97 23.88
CA SER A 33 -0.22 11.26 22.87
C SER A 33 -0.57 11.71 21.45
N ARG A 34 0.42 11.72 20.55
CA ARG A 34 0.23 12.13 19.16
C ARG A 34 -0.67 11.17 18.40
N VAL A 35 -1.82 11.67 17.94
CA VAL A 35 -2.77 10.87 17.15
C VAL A 35 -2.40 10.96 15.66
N THR A 36 -1.86 9.87 15.11
CA THR A 36 -1.52 9.79 13.70
C THR A 36 -2.65 9.17 12.88
N LYS A 37 -3.26 9.93 11.96
CA LYS A 37 -4.32 9.46 11.04
C LYS A 37 -3.86 9.50 9.57
N GLY A 38 -4.57 8.80 8.69
CA GLY A 38 -4.33 8.79 7.24
C GLY A 38 -2.94 8.27 6.87
N ARG A 39 -2.23 8.96 5.96
CA ARG A 39 -0.88 8.55 5.50
C ARG A 39 0.15 8.45 6.62
N ARG A 40 -0.10 9.10 7.76
CA ARG A 40 0.80 9.06 8.93
C ARG A 40 0.45 7.96 9.92
N ALA A 41 -0.69 7.28 9.76
CA ALA A 41 -1.11 6.21 10.65
C ALA A 41 -0.07 5.08 10.66
N VAL A 42 0.36 4.68 11.85
CA VAL A 42 1.34 3.61 12.01
C VAL A 42 0.60 2.28 12.04
N GLY A 43 0.73 1.49 10.97
CA GLY A 43 0.11 0.17 10.86
C GLY A 43 0.85 -0.95 11.62
N VAL A 44 1.83 -0.59 12.45
CA VAL A 44 2.68 -1.54 13.18
C VAL A 44 2.85 -1.04 14.62
N VAL A 45 2.73 -1.95 15.58
CA VAL A 45 2.98 -1.64 17.00
C VAL A 45 4.49 -1.46 17.20
N ARG A 46 4.90 -0.28 17.68
CA ARG A 46 6.29 -0.05 18.07
C ARG A 46 6.53 -0.68 19.43
N THR A 47 7.36 -1.72 19.47
CA THR A 47 7.80 -2.35 20.71
C THR A 47 9.17 -1.80 21.12
N LYS A 48 9.37 -1.57 22.41
CA LYS A 48 10.69 -1.27 22.98
C LYS A 48 11.36 -2.58 23.41
N VAL A 49 12.69 -2.57 23.51
CA VAL A 49 13.47 -3.72 24.04
C VAL A 49 12.98 -4.15 25.43
N LYS A 50 12.56 -3.19 26.27
CA LYS A 50 11.99 -3.47 27.59
C LYS A 50 10.70 -4.30 27.51
N ASP A 51 9.85 -4.03 26.52
CA ASP A 51 8.58 -4.74 26.34
C ASP A 51 8.83 -6.21 25.96
N TYR A 52 9.85 -6.46 25.15
CA TYR A 52 10.30 -7.82 24.81
C TYR A 52 10.79 -8.61 26.03
N ASN A 53 11.59 -7.96 26.90
CA ASN A 53 12.07 -8.59 28.13
C ASN A 53 10.92 -8.93 29.09
N ASN A 54 9.91 -8.08 29.18
CA ASN A 54 8.71 -8.34 29.99
C ASN A 54 7.88 -9.51 29.42
N GLN A 55 7.70 -9.57 28.09
CA GLN A 55 7.04 -10.71 27.45
C GLN A 55 7.80 -12.03 27.67
N LYS A 56 9.14 -12.01 27.62
CA LYS A 56 9.95 -13.20 27.92
C LYS A 56 9.79 -13.66 29.38
N LYS A 57 9.71 -12.72 30.33
CA LYS A 57 9.46 -13.02 31.75
C LYS A 57 8.07 -13.62 31.97
N LEU A 58 7.04 -13.03 31.37
CA LEU A 58 5.66 -13.55 31.44
C LEU A 58 5.58 -14.96 30.84
N LYS A 59 6.18 -15.20 29.66
CA LYS A 59 6.24 -16.55 29.07
C LYS A 59 6.92 -17.56 30.01
N HIS A 60 7.99 -17.18 30.70
CA HIS A 60 8.64 -18.05 31.68
C HIS A 60 7.76 -18.30 32.92
N GLN A 61 7.02 -17.30 33.41
CA GLN A 61 6.03 -17.50 34.48
C GLN A 61 4.92 -18.47 34.06
N TYR A 62 4.31 -18.28 32.89
CA TYR A 62 3.29 -19.21 32.39
C TYR A 62 3.83 -20.64 32.20
N ILE A 63 5.09 -20.82 31.79
CA ILE A 63 5.71 -22.15 31.70
C ILE A 63 5.94 -22.76 33.10
N THR A 64 6.28 -21.93 34.09
CA THR A 64 6.51 -22.39 35.47
C THR A 64 5.19 -22.76 36.15
N ASP A 65 4.12 -21.98 35.93
CA ASP A 65 2.79 -22.22 36.50
C ASP A 65 2.00 -23.31 35.74
N SER A 66 2.26 -23.51 34.44
CA SER A 66 1.63 -24.59 33.64
C SER A 66 2.23 -25.97 33.94
N SER A 67 3.33 -26.05 34.70
CA SER A 67 3.97 -27.33 35.05
C SER A 67 3.29 -28.06 36.24
N GLN A 68 2.20 -27.51 36.81
CA GLN A 68 1.45 -28.12 37.91
C GLN A 68 0.07 -28.69 37.56
N SER A 69 -0.36 -28.69 36.29
CA SER A 69 -1.65 -29.31 35.93
C SER A 69 -1.51 -30.19 34.69
N SER A 70 -1.18 -31.46 34.95
CA SER A 70 -1.31 -32.54 33.97
C SER A 70 -2.76 -33.07 33.93
N GLN A 71 -3.14 -33.53 32.73
CA GLN A 71 -4.32 -34.33 32.33
C GLN A 71 -5.59 -33.49 32.04
N LYS A 72 -6.13 -33.45 30.81
CA LYS A 72 -6.73 -34.59 30.09
C LYS A 72 -7.06 -34.20 28.63
N ASN A 73 -6.95 -35.15 27.71
CA ASN A 73 -7.38 -35.06 26.31
C ASN A 73 -8.90 -34.89 26.18
N THR A 74 -9.37 -34.31 25.06
CA THR A 74 -10.33 -34.92 24.10
C THR A 74 -10.88 -33.83 23.16
N ASP A 75 -10.80 -34.14 21.86
CA ASP A 75 -11.43 -33.42 20.74
C ASP A 75 -12.96 -33.37 20.87
N GLU A 76 -13.59 -32.21 20.67
CA GLU A 76 -14.91 -32.12 20.02
C GLU A 76 -15.05 -30.83 19.21
N ASN A 77 -15.66 -31.01 18.04
CA ASN A 77 -15.93 -30.08 16.95
C ASN A 77 -17.34 -29.48 17.12
N LEU A 78 -17.54 -28.23 16.69
CA LEU A 78 -18.76 -27.64 16.06
C LEU A 78 -18.63 -26.11 16.17
N ASN A 79 -18.15 -25.41 15.13
CA ASN A 79 -18.92 -24.87 14.00
C ASN A 79 -19.97 -23.82 14.42
N GLU A 80 -19.65 -22.54 14.22
CA GLU A 80 -20.64 -21.57 13.74
C GLU A 80 -19.95 -20.52 12.86
N GLN A 81 -20.64 -20.23 11.78
CA GLN A 81 -20.14 -19.75 10.51
C GLN A 81 -20.77 -18.37 10.28
N HIS A 82 -19.96 -17.33 10.05
CA HIS A 82 -20.44 -16.17 9.33
C HIS A 82 -19.35 -15.59 8.43
N LEU A 83 -19.52 -15.83 7.14
CA LEU A 83 -18.81 -15.19 6.04
C LEU A 83 -19.10 -13.68 6.04
N SER A 84 -18.11 -12.86 5.70
CA SER A 84 -18.28 -11.84 4.65
C SER A 84 -16.92 -11.41 4.08
N ASP A 85 -16.82 -11.63 2.77
CA ASP A 85 -15.98 -10.96 1.79
C ASP A 85 -14.46 -10.97 1.94
N ALA A 86 -13.92 -12.02 1.34
CA ALA A 86 -12.62 -12.01 0.69
C ALA A 86 -12.52 -10.87 -0.33
N ALA A 87 -12.14 -9.68 0.12
CA ALA A 87 -11.41 -8.75 -0.72
C ALA A 87 -10.05 -9.40 -1.03
N LYS A 88 -9.98 -10.10 -2.17
CA LYS A 88 -8.71 -10.55 -2.76
C LYS A 88 -7.71 -9.39 -2.61
N PRO A 89 -6.53 -9.57 -2.00
CA PRO A 89 -5.50 -8.56 -2.10
C PRO A 89 -5.24 -8.39 -3.59
N GLN A 90 -5.59 -7.23 -4.14
CA GLN A 90 -5.25 -6.90 -5.51
C GLN A 90 -3.77 -7.20 -5.65
N SER A 91 -3.45 -8.22 -6.45
CA SER A 91 -2.08 -8.57 -6.73
C SER A 91 -1.44 -7.29 -7.21
N LYS A 92 -0.41 -6.83 -6.49
CA LYS A 92 0.42 -5.72 -6.94
C LYS A 92 0.76 -6.06 -8.38
N GLN A 93 0.22 -5.31 -9.35
CA GLN A 93 0.41 -5.64 -10.76
C GLN A 93 1.91 -5.80 -10.96
N LYS A 94 2.33 -7.03 -11.26
CA LYS A 94 3.74 -7.31 -11.51
C LYS A 94 4.12 -6.36 -12.65
N LYS A 95 5.13 -5.52 -12.43
CA LYS A 95 5.65 -4.67 -13.51
C LYS A 95 6.01 -5.59 -14.66
N HIS A 96 5.44 -5.32 -15.83
CA HIS A 96 5.76 -6.08 -17.04
C HIS A 96 7.26 -6.06 -17.26
N ARG A 97 7.87 -7.23 -17.38
CA ARG A 97 9.28 -7.36 -17.77
C ARG A 97 9.30 -7.55 -19.27
N THR A 98 9.93 -6.61 -19.98
CA THR A 98 10.11 -6.72 -21.43
C THR A 98 10.84 -8.02 -21.73
N THR A 99 10.26 -8.86 -22.59
CA THR A 99 10.92 -10.10 -23.05
C THR A 99 11.88 -9.80 -24.19
N ASP A 100 12.78 -10.73 -24.51
CA ASP A 100 13.80 -10.51 -25.53
C ASP A 100 13.16 -10.30 -26.92
N GLU A 101 12.04 -10.97 -27.21
CA GLU A 101 11.26 -10.78 -28.44
C GLU A 101 10.66 -9.37 -28.51
N GLU A 102 10.09 -8.88 -27.41
CA GLU A 102 9.55 -7.53 -27.32
C GLU A 102 10.66 -6.48 -27.50
N THR A 103 11.86 -6.72 -26.96
CA THR A 103 13.00 -5.82 -27.20
C THR A 103 13.44 -5.80 -28.66
N ASN A 104 13.40 -6.94 -29.34
CA ASN A 104 13.75 -7.02 -30.77
C ASN A 104 12.75 -6.22 -31.62
N ILE A 105 11.45 -6.39 -31.37
CA ILE A 105 10.39 -5.62 -32.03
C ILE A 105 10.53 -4.11 -31.77
N LEU A 106 10.80 -3.71 -30.52
CA LEU A 106 11.01 -2.31 -30.15
C LEU A 106 12.28 -1.71 -30.78
N SER A 107 13.32 -2.52 -31.02
CA SER A 107 14.58 -2.06 -31.59
C SER A 107 14.44 -1.49 -33.01
N VAL A 108 13.42 -1.90 -33.77
CA VAL A 108 13.09 -1.34 -35.10
C VAL A 108 12.85 0.18 -35.01
N LEU A 109 12.34 0.67 -33.88
CA LEU A 109 12.08 2.09 -33.69
C LEU A 109 13.35 2.92 -33.49
N LYS A 110 14.51 2.31 -33.22
CA LYS A 110 15.79 3.04 -33.05
C LYS A 110 16.28 3.71 -34.35
N VAL A 111 15.73 3.33 -35.50
CA VAL A 111 16.01 3.96 -36.80
C VAL A 111 15.56 5.43 -36.81
N TYR A 112 14.50 5.76 -36.07
CA TYR A 112 14.00 7.13 -35.96
C TYR A 112 14.82 7.91 -34.92
N LYS A 113 15.46 9.01 -35.34
CA LYS A 113 16.29 9.87 -34.48
C LYS A 113 15.53 11.07 -33.91
N ASP A 114 14.79 11.79 -34.77
CA ASP A 114 14.18 13.07 -34.36
C ASP A 114 12.68 12.95 -34.06
N LYS A 115 11.92 12.31 -34.95
CA LYS A 115 10.47 12.19 -34.85
C LYS A 115 10.04 10.75 -35.08
N LEU A 116 9.30 10.22 -34.11
CA LEU A 116 8.70 8.90 -34.18
C LEU A 116 7.28 9.03 -34.76
N PRO A 117 7.02 8.56 -35.99
CA PRO A 117 5.68 8.67 -36.59
C PRO A 117 4.68 7.77 -35.84
N ASP A 118 3.46 8.28 -35.62
CA ASP A 118 2.40 7.56 -34.91
C ASP A 118 1.97 6.26 -35.63
N ASP A 119 2.17 6.19 -36.96
CA ASP A 119 1.93 5.00 -37.76
C ASP A 119 2.92 3.86 -37.41
N ALA A 120 4.22 4.18 -37.30
CA ALA A 120 5.22 3.19 -36.86
C ALA A 120 4.97 2.72 -35.42
N ILE A 121 4.50 3.62 -34.55
CA ILE A 121 4.11 3.27 -33.17
C ILE A 121 2.92 2.31 -33.19
N ALA A 122 1.90 2.58 -34.02
CA ALA A 122 0.74 1.71 -34.13
C ALA A 122 1.11 0.32 -34.68
N SER A 123 1.95 0.27 -35.72
CA SER A 123 2.46 -0.98 -36.29
C SER A 123 3.20 -1.84 -35.25
N VAL A 124 4.14 -1.24 -34.51
CA VAL A 124 4.87 -1.93 -33.43
C VAL A 124 3.94 -2.33 -32.28
N CYS A 125 2.99 -1.47 -31.91
CA CYS A 125 2.01 -1.76 -30.87
C CYS A 125 1.13 -2.98 -31.22
N ASN A 126 0.80 -3.18 -32.50
CA ASN A 126 0.03 -4.34 -32.95
C ASN A 126 0.82 -5.66 -32.92
N GLN A 127 2.15 -5.59 -32.99
CA GLN A 127 3.03 -6.76 -32.91
C GLN A 127 3.41 -7.13 -31.47
N LEU A 128 3.18 -6.22 -30.52
CA LEU A 128 3.47 -6.42 -29.11
C LEU A 128 2.27 -7.02 -28.36
N SER A 129 2.53 -7.56 -27.18
CA SER A 129 1.49 -8.06 -26.29
C SER A 129 0.53 -6.94 -25.84
N GLU A 130 -0.69 -7.31 -25.43
CA GLU A 130 -1.74 -6.38 -24.96
C GLU A 130 -1.27 -5.42 -23.85
N VAL A 131 -0.19 -5.79 -23.16
CA VAL A 131 0.42 -5.01 -22.08
C VAL A 131 1.11 -3.73 -22.59
N TRP A 132 1.44 -3.66 -23.89
CA TRP A 132 2.10 -2.51 -24.53
C TRP A 132 1.10 -1.52 -25.11
N THR A 133 0.90 -0.40 -24.44
CA THR A 133 0.16 0.75 -24.97
C THR A 133 1.08 1.63 -25.81
N LYS A 134 0.53 2.35 -26.80
CA LYS A 134 1.25 3.39 -27.59
C LYS A 134 2.11 4.32 -26.73
N LYS A 135 1.63 4.69 -25.54
CA LYS A 135 2.39 5.51 -24.56
C LYS A 135 3.67 4.81 -24.08
N LYS A 136 3.61 3.53 -23.70
CA LYS A 136 4.78 2.76 -23.25
C LYS A 136 5.82 2.60 -24.36
N VAL A 137 5.37 2.42 -25.60
CA VAL A 137 6.25 2.34 -26.79
C VAL A 137 6.99 3.67 -26.99
N ARG A 138 6.30 4.82 -26.89
CA ARG A 138 6.94 6.15 -26.94
C ARG A 138 7.91 6.36 -25.79
N ASP A 139 7.52 6.01 -24.57
CA ASP A 139 8.36 6.17 -23.38
C ASP A 139 9.64 5.34 -23.56
N TRP A 140 9.53 4.08 -23.97
CA TRP A 140 10.67 3.22 -24.28
C TRP A 140 11.59 3.83 -25.35
N TRP A 141 11.02 4.27 -26.48
CA TRP A 141 11.81 4.92 -27.54
C TRP A 141 12.54 6.17 -27.03
N ASN A 142 11.90 7.01 -26.20
CA ASN A 142 12.55 8.19 -25.63
C ASN A 142 13.71 7.86 -24.69
N TYR A 143 13.67 6.72 -23.97
CA TYR A 143 14.79 6.27 -23.13
C TYR A 143 15.93 5.64 -23.95
N HIS A 144 15.63 5.13 -25.14
CA HIS A 144 16.55 4.35 -25.96
C HIS A 144 16.99 5.04 -27.26
N LYS A 145 16.48 6.24 -27.56
CA LYS A 145 17.03 7.08 -28.62
C LYS A 145 18.38 7.63 -28.15
N ASP A 146 19.41 7.42 -28.96
CA ASP A 146 20.74 7.96 -28.69
C ASP A 146 20.65 9.48 -28.56
N LYS A 147 21.35 10.02 -27.56
CA LYS A 147 21.36 11.43 -27.21
C LYS A 147 22.22 12.24 -28.17
#